data_AF-A0A7S8E913-F1
#
_entry.id   AF-A0A7S8E913-F1
#
_cell.length_a   1.000
_cell.length_b   1.000
_cell.length_c   1.000
_cell.angle_alpha   90.00
_cell.angle_beta   90.00
_cell.angle_gamma   90.00
#
_symmetry.space_group_name_H-M   'P 1'
#
loop_
_entity.id
_entity.type
_entity.pdbx_description
1 polymer ?
#
loop_
_entity_poly.entity_id
_entity_poly.type
_entity_poly.pdbx_seq_one_letter_code
_entity_poly.pdbx_strand_id
1 'polypeptide(L)'
;MTTNLQAGQIPATTSILMQALKFNSKDLAHNQEGELSPRQKGRLQPPRMEGIGLWVLLGHVALIIGILGAIAIFTGHWILLVIALFVGGMAGMPLVMVRDQKFMKPDLAQDVDQGKVISVCGETIRYARTDTEQAYYVVVDEMTFKVTSQVYSGFHQEGSYCVYYLPRSRMILSAERIG
;
A
#
# COMPACT_ATOMS: atom_id res chain seq x y z
N MET A 1 -20.72 23.89 -30.58
CA MET A 1 -20.76 24.67 -29.32
C MET A 1 -19.68 24.09 -28.42
N THR A 2 -18.52 24.73 -28.36
CA THR A 2 -17.40 24.33 -27.51
C THR A 2 -17.51 25.08 -26.19
N THR A 3 -17.87 24.36 -25.13
CA THR A 3 -17.93 24.89 -23.77
C THR A 3 -16.50 25.23 -23.33
N ASN A 4 -16.19 26.52 -23.20
CA ASN A 4 -14.98 26.98 -22.52
C ASN A 4 -15.07 26.55 -21.05
N LEU A 5 -14.52 25.37 -20.73
CA LEU A 5 -14.27 24.98 -19.35
C LEU A 5 -13.26 25.97 -18.78
N GLN A 6 -13.70 26.77 -17.80
CA GLN A 6 -12.83 27.67 -17.06
C GLN A 6 -11.66 26.87 -16.49
N ALA A 7 -10.46 27.18 -16.97
CA ALA A 7 -9.22 26.59 -16.48
C ALA A 7 -9.09 26.87 -14.97
N GLY A 8 -9.39 25.88 -14.14
CA GLY A 8 -9.13 25.92 -12.70
C GLY A 8 -10.23 25.40 -11.77
N GLN A 9 -11.45 25.13 -12.26
CA GLN A 9 -12.48 24.51 -11.41
C GLN A 9 -12.42 22.99 -11.48
N ILE A 10 -11.89 22.37 -10.42
CA ILE A 10 -11.96 20.92 -10.22
C ILE A 10 -13.43 20.54 -9.97
N PRO A 11 -14.01 19.58 -10.71
CA PRO A 11 -15.38 19.13 -10.48
C PRO A 11 -15.58 18.69 -9.02
N ALA A 12 -16.73 19.00 -8.41
CA ALA A 12 -17.03 18.63 -7.03
C ALA A 12 -16.87 17.12 -6.77
N THR A 13 -17.16 16.28 -7.76
CA THR A 13 -16.95 14.83 -7.70
C THR A 13 -15.49 14.45 -7.62
N THR A 14 -14.62 15.18 -8.33
CA THR A 14 -13.17 14.97 -8.26
C THR A 14 -12.64 15.32 -6.87
N SER A 15 -13.21 16.34 -6.20
CA SER A 15 -12.86 16.66 -4.80
C SER A 15 -13.15 15.50 -3.82
N ILE A 16 -14.29 14.82 -3.98
CA ILE A 16 -14.64 13.64 -3.16
C ILE A 16 -13.63 12.51 -3.40
N LEU A 17 -13.28 12.25 -4.67
CA LEU A 17 -12.28 11.23 -5.02
C LEU A 17 -10.89 11.59 -4.50
N MET A 18 -10.49 12.87 -4.56
CA MET A 18 -9.23 13.36 -3.97
C MET A 18 -9.14 13.03 -2.49
N GLN A 19 -10.23 13.21 -1.74
CA GLN A 19 -10.28 12.85 -0.32
C GLN A 19 -10.21 11.33 -0.12
N ALA A 20 -11.01 10.55 -0.86
CA ALA A 20 -11.10 9.10 -0.70
C ALA A 20 -9.80 8.36 -1.08
N LEU A 21 -9.16 8.75 -2.18
CA LEU A 21 -7.88 8.20 -2.66
C LEU A 21 -6.66 8.94 -2.08
N LYS A 22 -6.92 10.00 -1.29
CA LYS A 22 -5.93 10.84 -0.61
C LYS A 22 -4.90 11.45 -1.57
N PHE A 23 -5.29 11.81 -2.80
CA PHE A 23 -4.44 12.52 -3.77
C PHE A 23 -4.80 14.01 -3.82
N ASN A 24 -3.91 14.83 -4.38
CA ASN A 24 -4.17 16.26 -4.63
C ASN A 24 -3.97 16.60 -6.11
N SER A 25 -4.22 17.85 -6.50
CA SER A 25 -4.13 18.28 -7.91
C SER A 25 -2.73 18.11 -8.51
N LYS A 26 -1.68 18.28 -7.71
CA LYS A 26 -0.29 18.04 -8.16
C LYS A 26 -0.06 16.56 -8.44
N ASP A 27 -0.57 15.68 -7.60
CA ASP A 27 -0.49 14.23 -7.84
C ASP A 27 -1.25 13.84 -9.11
N LEU A 28 -2.42 14.44 -9.35
CA LEU A 28 -3.21 14.19 -10.54
C LEU A 28 -2.46 14.60 -11.81
N ALA A 29 -1.81 15.77 -11.81
CA ALA A 29 -1.00 16.24 -12.94
C ALA A 29 0.14 15.27 -13.27
N HIS A 30 0.88 14.78 -12.27
CA HIS A 30 1.90 13.74 -12.49
C HIS A 30 1.30 12.45 -13.05
N ASN A 31 0.15 12.01 -12.52
CA ASN A 31 -0.49 10.78 -12.99
C ASN A 31 -1.00 10.91 -14.43
N GLN A 32 -1.45 12.10 -14.84
CA GLN A 32 -1.82 12.42 -16.22
C GLN A 32 -0.63 12.32 -17.17
N GLU A 33 0.57 12.66 -16.70
CA GLU A 33 1.84 12.49 -17.42
C GLU A 33 2.35 11.03 -17.39
N GLY A 34 1.65 10.12 -16.71
CA GLY A 34 2.03 8.71 -16.60
C GLY A 34 3.10 8.44 -15.54
N GLU A 35 3.29 9.37 -14.59
CA GLU A 35 4.32 9.30 -13.56
C GLU A 35 3.74 9.35 -12.15
N LEU A 36 4.39 8.64 -11.23
CA LEU A 36 4.04 8.66 -9.81
C LEU A 36 4.57 9.94 -9.15
N SER A 37 3.71 10.66 -8.43
CA SER A 37 4.17 11.86 -7.72
C SER A 37 5.17 11.52 -6.60
N PRO A 38 6.09 12.44 -6.23
CA PRO A 38 7.00 12.21 -5.10
C PRO A 38 6.26 11.92 -3.78
N ARG A 39 5.10 12.55 -3.58
CA ARG A 39 4.26 12.36 -2.39
C ARG A 39 3.64 10.95 -2.37
N GLN A 40 3.15 10.49 -3.51
CA GLN A 40 2.63 9.13 -3.64
C GLN A 40 3.75 8.10 -3.48
N LYS A 41 4.93 8.34 -4.06
CA LYS A 41 6.10 7.49 -3.88
C LYS A 41 6.48 7.35 -2.42
N GLY A 42 6.55 8.45 -1.66
CA GLY A 42 6.82 8.41 -0.22
C GLY A 42 5.76 7.67 0.59
N ARG A 43 4.48 7.78 0.20
CA ARG A 43 3.35 7.09 0.88
C ARG A 43 3.29 5.59 0.59
N LEU A 44 3.65 5.20 -0.63
CA LEU A 44 3.58 3.82 -1.10
C LEU A 44 4.86 3.03 -0.84
N GLN A 45 5.98 3.73 -0.62
CA GLN A 45 7.16 3.08 -0.09
C GLN A 45 6.84 2.47 1.26
N PRO A 46 7.27 1.22 1.51
CA PRO A 46 7.16 0.63 2.83
C PRO A 46 7.73 1.62 3.86
N PRO A 47 7.10 1.77 5.04
CA PRO A 47 7.70 2.56 6.09
C PRO A 47 9.11 2.02 6.27
N ARG A 48 10.11 2.88 6.07
CA ARG A 48 11.46 2.57 6.52
C ARG A 48 11.27 2.41 8.02
N MET A 49 11.13 1.16 8.47
CA MET A 49 11.29 0.82 9.87
C MET A 49 12.72 1.24 10.17
N GLU A 50 12.87 2.51 10.54
CA GLU A 50 14.12 3.08 10.99
C GLU A 50 14.61 2.12 12.07
N GLY A 51 15.87 1.70 11.97
CA GLY A 51 16.38 0.47 12.58
C GLY A 51 16.13 0.30 14.07
N ILE A 52 15.55 1.28 14.78
CA ILE A 52 15.05 1.22 16.14
C ILE A 52 14.27 -0.07 16.43
N GLY A 53 13.29 -0.46 15.61
CA GLY A 53 12.53 -1.69 15.86
C GLY A 53 13.40 -2.95 15.82
N LEU A 54 14.33 -2.98 14.86
CA LEU A 54 15.33 -4.05 14.73
C LEU A 54 16.30 -4.05 15.93
N TRP A 55 16.78 -2.88 16.36
CA TRP A 55 17.69 -2.73 17.50
C TRP A 55 17.02 -3.13 18.81
N VAL A 56 15.76 -2.75 19.02
CA VAL A 56 14.98 -3.16 20.20
C VAL A 56 14.82 -4.68 20.23
N LEU A 57 14.48 -5.30 19.09
CA LEU A 57 14.31 -6.76 19.04
C LEU A 57 15.64 -7.50 19.21
N LEU A 58 16.71 -7.04 18.55
CA LEU A 58 18.08 -7.57 18.76
C LEU A 58 18.51 -7.44 20.23
N GLY A 59 18.19 -6.31 20.87
CA GLY A 59 18.43 -6.10 22.30
C GLY A 59 17.71 -7.13 23.18
N HIS A 60 16.44 -7.43 22.88
CA HIS A 60 15.69 -8.46 23.62
C HIS A 60 16.26 -9.87 23.40
N VAL A 61 16.63 -10.22 22.16
CA VAL A 61 17.24 -11.53 21.86
C VAL A 61 18.58 -11.67 22.59
N ALA A 62 19.43 -10.64 22.55
CA ALA A 62 20.70 -10.63 23.26
C ALA A 62 20.51 -10.75 24.78
N LEU A 63 19.51 -10.05 25.34
CA LEU A 63 19.18 -10.12 26.77
C LEU A 63 18.73 -11.53 27.18
N ILE A 64 17.84 -12.16 26.42
CA ILE A 64 17.35 -13.53 26.70
C ILE A 64 18.51 -14.53 26.66
N ILE A 65 19.35 -14.47 25.62
CA ILE A 65 20.52 -15.35 25.49
C ILE A 65 21.49 -15.12 26.66
N GLY A 66 21.72 -13.86 27.04
CA GLY A 66 22.58 -13.50 28.17
C GLY A 66 22.08 -14.07 29.50
N ILE A 67 20.80 -13.91 29.81
CA ILE A 67 20.19 -14.41 31.05
C ILE A 67 20.22 -15.94 31.09
N LEU A 68 19.75 -16.60 30.03
CA LEU A 68 19.71 -18.07 29.98
C LEU A 68 21.11 -18.68 29.97
N GLY A 69 22.06 -18.06 29.27
CA GLY A 69 23.46 -18.47 29.27
C GLY A 69 24.10 -18.35 30.65
N ALA A 70 23.86 -17.26 31.38
CA ALA A 70 24.35 -17.09 32.74
C ALA A 70 23.79 -18.17 33.69
N ILE A 71 22.49 -18.45 33.61
CA ILE A 71 21.84 -19.52 34.40
C ILE A 71 22.45 -20.89 34.04
N ALA A 72 22.66 -21.17 32.75
CA ALA A 72 23.23 -22.43 32.29
C ALA A 72 24.65 -22.67 32.84
N ILE A 73 25.49 -21.63 32.84
CA ILE A 73 26.85 -21.69 33.38
C ILE A 73 26.82 -21.93 34.90
N PHE A 74 25.97 -21.21 35.63
CA PHE A 74 25.92 -21.30 37.09
C PHE A 74 25.33 -22.63 37.60
N THR A 75 24.40 -23.21 36.85
CA THR A 75 23.75 -24.48 37.20
C THR A 75 24.42 -25.71 36.59
N GLY A 76 25.33 -25.54 35.62
CA GLY A 76 25.94 -26.64 34.86
C GLY A 76 24.99 -27.33 33.86
N HIS A 77 23.81 -26.76 33.62
CA HIS A 77 22.78 -27.35 32.75
C HIS A 77 22.92 -26.88 31.31
N TRP A 78 23.82 -27.53 30.55
CA TRP A 78 24.10 -27.21 29.14
C TRP A 78 22.86 -27.27 28.21
N ILE A 79 21.81 -28.00 28.59
CA ILE A 79 20.55 -28.06 27.85
C ILE A 79 19.88 -26.67 27.73
N LEU A 80 20.05 -25.79 28.72
CA LEU A 80 19.50 -24.44 28.71
C LEU A 80 20.16 -23.56 27.64
N LEU A 81 21.43 -23.81 27.31
CA LEU A 81 22.13 -23.13 26.22
C LEU A 81 21.54 -23.51 24.85
N VAL A 82 21.20 -24.79 24.65
CA VAL A 82 20.56 -25.26 23.41
C VAL A 82 19.17 -24.63 23.26
N ILE A 83 18.39 -24.58 24.35
CA ILE A 83 17.07 -23.92 24.37
C ILE A 83 17.22 -22.42 24.08
N ALA A 84 18.19 -21.74 24.69
CA ALA A 84 18.45 -20.32 24.47
C ALA A 84 18.79 -20.00 23.00
N LEU A 85 19.64 -20.82 22.37
CA LEU A 85 19.98 -20.67 20.95
C LEU A 85 18.78 -20.94 20.05
N PHE A 86 17.98 -21.96 20.35
CA PHE A 86 16.79 -22.28 19.57
C PHE A 86 15.73 -21.18 19.67
N VAL A 87 15.42 -20.72 20.88
CA VAL A 87 14.47 -19.63 21.13
C VAL A 87 14.97 -18.33 20.50
N GLY A 88 16.27 -18.01 20.65
CA GLY A 88 16.89 -16.85 20.01
C GLY A 88 16.82 -16.92 18.48
N GLY A 89 17.07 -18.09 17.90
CA GLY A 89 16.96 -18.33 16.46
C GLY A 89 15.53 -18.15 15.93
N MET A 90 14.53 -18.73 16.62
CA MET A 90 13.12 -18.56 16.26
C MET A 90 12.65 -17.11 16.44
N ALA A 91 13.09 -16.42 17.50
CA ALA A 91 12.78 -15.01 17.70
C ALA A 91 13.41 -14.10 16.62
N GLY A 92 14.51 -14.55 16.01
CA GLY A 92 15.16 -13.89 14.88
C GLY A 92 14.49 -14.13 13.52
N MET A 93 13.68 -15.18 13.34
CA MET A 93 13.01 -15.45 12.06
C MET A 93 12.12 -14.30 11.57
N PRO A 94 11.26 -13.70 12.42
CA PRO A 94 10.47 -12.53 12.04
C PRO A 94 11.34 -11.37 11.53
N LEU A 95 12.58 -11.20 11.99
CA LEU A 95 13.48 -10.16 11.49
C LEU A 95 13.88 -10.37 10.04
N VAL A 96 14.15 -11.62 9.66
CA VAL A 96 14.49 -11.96 8.26
C VAL A 96 13.28 -11.75 7.36
N MET A 97 12.07 -12.12 7.83
CA MET A 97 10.84 -11.94 7.08
C MET A 97 10.40 -10.46 6.95
N VAL A 98 10.54 -9.67 8.02
CA VAL A 98 10.13 -8.25 8.03
C VAL A 98 11.12 -7.37 7.28
N ARG A 99 12.41 -7.73 7.22
CA ARG A 99 13.41 -6.99 6.44
C ARG A 99 13.07 -6.96 4.96
N ASP A 100 12.35 -7.97 4.48
CA ASP A 100 12.00 -8.11 3.09
C ASP A 100 10.50 -7.84 2.87
N GLN A 101 10.04 -6.62 3.25
CA GLN A 101 8.64 -6.20 3.07
C GLN A 101 8.16 -6.30 1.61
N LYS A 102 9.09 -6.41 0.64
CA LYS A 102 8.82 -6.77 -0.76
C LYS A 102 8.09 -8.11 -0.88
N PHE A 103 8.25 -9.03 0.06
CA PHE A 103 7.55 -10.32 0.06
C PHE A 103 6.03 -10.20 0.25
N MET A 104 5.54 -9.20 0.97
CA MET A 104 4.09 -9.10 1.23
C MET A 104 3.31 -8.53 0.04
N LYS A 105 3.92 -7.63 -0.76
CA LYS A 105 3.31 -7.04 -1.96
C LYS A 105 4.37 -6.77 -3.03
N PRO A 106 4.93 -7.82 -3.66
CA PRO A 106 6.02 -7.67 -4.62
C PRO A 106 5.61 -6.82 -5.82
N ASP A 107 4.35 -6.92 -6.24
CA ASP A 107 3.84 -6.14 -7.37
C ASP A 107 3.77 -4.65 -7.09
N LEU A 108 3.32 -4.26 -5.90
CA LEU A 108 3.31 -2.86 -5.49
C LEU A 108 4.72 -2.31 -5.37
N ALA A 109 5.64 -3.08 -4.79
CA ALA A 109 7.04 -2.65 -4.65
C ALA A 109 7.69 -2.39 -6.01
N GLN A 110 7.45 -3.28 -6.99
CA GLN A 110 7.96 -3.10 -8.34
C GLN A 110 7.30 -1.92 -9.07
N ASP A 111 5.99 -1.75 -8.92
CA ASP A 111 5.29 -0.60 -9.51
C ASP A 111 5.81 0.75 -8.97
N VAL A 112 6.06 0.83 -7.66
CA VAL A 112 6.59 2.05 -7.00
C VAL A 112 8.04 2.33 -7.40
N ASP A 113 8.83 1.28 -7.61
CA ASP A 113 10.22 1.40 -8.09
C ASP A 113 10.27 1.93 -9.53
N GLN A 114 9.42 1.38 -10.41
CA GLN A 114 9.26 1.84 -11.79
C GLN A 114 8.67 3.25 -11.87
N GLY A 115 7.78 3.62 -10.95
CA GLY A 115 7.14 4.93 -10.91
C GLY A 115 6.22 5.21 -12.10
N LYS A 116 5.84 4.18 -12.86
CA LYS A 116 4.98 4.31 -14.04
C LYS A 116 3.51 4.20 -13.65
N VAL A 117 2.71 5.12 -14.17
CA VAL A 117 1.26 5.17 -14.01
C VAL A 117 0.60 4.95 -15.37
N ILE A 118 -0.48 4.17 -15.39
CA ILE A 118 -1.30 3.94 -16.59
C ILE A 118 -2.69 4.49 -16.32
N SER A 119 -3.34 5.01 -17.37
CA SER A 119 -4.73 5.46 -17.31
C SER A 119 -5.67 4.51 -18.05
N VAL A 120 -6.91 4.44 -17.59
CA VAL A 120 -8.02 3.83 -18.28
C VAL A 120 -9.23 4.76 -18.15
N CYS A 121 -9.91 5.04 -19.25
CA CYS A 121 -11.01 6.00 -19.29
C CYS A 121 -12.24 5.33 -19.87
N GLY A 122 -13.39 5.51 -19.22
CA GLY A 122 -14.64 4.91 -19.70
C GLY A 122 -15.79 5.14 -18.73
N GLU A 123 -16.92 4.52 -19.04
CA GLU A 123 -18.06 4.49 -18.13
C GLU A 123 -17.78 3.58 -16.95
N THR A 124 -18.25 3.99 -15.77
CA THR A 124 -17.98 3.29 -14.52
C THR A 124 -19.18 2.49 -14.07
N ILE A 125 -18.96 1.20 -13.86
CA ILE A 125 -19.93 0.31 -13.23
C ILE A 125 -19.41 -0.01 -11.84
N ARG A 126 -20.25 0.10 -10.81
CA ARG A 126 -19.86 -0.24 -9.45
C ARG A 126 -20.71 -1.39 -8.93
N TYR A 127 -20.08 -2.34 -8.25
CA TYR A 127 -20.80 -3.44 -7.60
C TYR A 127 -20.12 -3.83 -6.29
N ALA A 128 -20.92 -4.37 -5.38
CA ALA A 128 -20.43 -4.90 -4.10
C ALA A 128 -20.71 -6.40 -4.06
N ARG A 129 -19.77 -7.17 -3.51
CA ARG A 129 -19.93 -8.62 -3.28
C ARG A 129 -19.92 -8.88 -1.78
N THR A 130 -20.86 -9.70 -1.33
CA THR A 130 -21.07 -10.06 0.07
C THR A 130 -20.98 -11.58 0.20
N ASP A 131 -19.76 -12.14 0.19
CA ASP A 131 -19.56 -13.59 0.40
C ASP A 131 -19.14 -13.87 1.86
N THR A 132 -18.08 -13.24 2.34
CA THR A 132 -17.56 -13.39 3.72
C THR A 132 -17.08 -12.07 4.31
N GLU A 133 -16.49 -11.21 3.48
CA GLU A 133 -16.23 -9.80 3.77
C GLU A 133 -16.83 -8.93 2.67
N GLN A 134 -17.39 -7.78 3.04
CA GLN A 134 -17.96 -6.85 2.07
C GLN A 134 -16.83 -6.26 1.20
N ALA A 135 -16.79 -6.67 -0.07
CA ALA A 135 -15.81 -6.21 -1.04
C ALA A 135 -16.47 -5.29 -2.07
N TYR A 136 -15.86 -4.15 -2.36
CA TYR A 136 -16.36 -3.16 -3.31
C TYR A 136 -15.48 -3.16 -4.57
N TYR A 137 -16.13 -3.08 -5.72
CA TYR A 137 -15.49 -3.10 -7.02
C TYR A 137 -15.99 -1.93 -7.88
N VAL A 138 -15.06 -1.37 -8.65
CA VAL A 138 -15.33 -0.38 -9.70
C VAL A 138 -14.75 -0.92 -10.99
N VAL A 139 -15.55 -0.92 -12.05
CA VAL A 139 -15.16 -1.33 -13.40
C VAL A 139 -15.13 -0.09 -14.28
N VAL A 140 -14.03 0.12 -15.01
CA VAL A 140 -13.87 1.22 -15.97
C VAL A 140 -13.27 0.61 -17.24
N ASP A 141 -13.97 0.70 -18.38
CA ASP A 141 -13.52 0.12 -19.66
C ASP A 141 -13.05 -1.35 -19.49
N GLU A 142 -13.95 -2.19 -18.96
CA GLU A 142 -13.72 -3.61 -18.64
C GLU A 142 -12.67 -3.90 -17.54
N MET A 143 -11.91 -2.90 -17.09
CA MET A 143 -10.91 -3.04 -16.03
C MET A 143 -11.56 -2.98 -14.65
N THR A 144 -11.46 -4.09 -13.91
CA THR A 144 -12.00 -4.20 -12.54
C THR A 144 -10.96 -3.85 -11.48
N PHE A 145 -11.34 -2.93 -10.58
CA PHE A 145 -10.54 -2.50 -9.45
C PHE A 145 -11.25 -2.83 -8.13
N LYS A 146 -10.55 -3.51 -7.22
CA LYS A 146 -11.01 -3.68 -5.84
C LYS A 146 -10.71 -2.39 -5.06
N VAL A 147 -11.74 -1.79 -4.47
CA VAL A 147 -11.64 -0.49 -3.80
C VAL A 147 -12.19 -0.53 -2.37
N THR A 148 -11.91 0.51 -1.59
CA THR A 148 -12.54 0.70 -0.28
C THR A 148 -13.94 1.26 -0.43
N SER A 149 -14.77 1.13 0.62
CA SER A 149 -16.12 1.71 0.66
C SER A 149 -16.12 3.23 0.39
N GLN A 150 -15.13 3.96 0.91
CA GLN A 150 -14.97 5.40 0.68
C GLN A 150 -14.72 5.73 -0.79
N VAL A 151 -13.83 4.98 -1.44
CA VAL A 151 -13.55 5.15 -2.88
C VAL A 151 -14.78 4.76 -3.71
N TYR A 152 -15.44 3.65 -3.37
CA TYR A 152 -16.67 3.22 -4.01
C TYR A 152 -17.77 4.29 -3.98
N SER A 153 -17.92 5.00 -2.86
CA SER A 153 -18.90 6.10 -2.76
C SER A 153 -18.53 7.34 -3.58
N GLY A 154 -17.26 7.52 -3.93
CA GLY A 154 -16.81 8.63 -4.78
C GLY A 154 -17.08 8.42 -6.27
N PHE A 155 -17.28 7.17 -6.70
CA PHE A 155 -17.68 6.83 -8.05
C PHE A 155 -19.21 6.78 -8.17
N HIS A 156 -19.74 7.41 -9.22
CA HIS A 156 -21.14 7.28 -9.60
C HIS A 156 -21.37 6.09 -10.52
N GLN A 157 -22.54 5.46 -10.40
CA GLN A 157 -22.98 4.48 -11.38
C GLN A 157 -23.12 5.18 -12.74
N GLU A 158 -22.58 4.57 -13.80
CA GLU A 158 -22.63 5.06 -15.18
C GLU A 158 -22.02 6.46 -15.39
N GLY A 159 -21.10 6.88 -14.50
CA GLY A 159 -20.32 8.09 -14.72
C GLY A 159 -19.13 7.85 -15.65
N SER A 160 -18.71 8.86 -16.40
CA SER A 160 -17.47 8.78 -17.20
C SER A 160 -16.28 9.26 -16.40
N TYR A 161 -15.30 8.38 -16.20
CA TYR A 161 -14.10 8.68 -15.41
C TYR A 161 -12.83 8.23 -16.13
N CYS A 162 -11.74 8.94 -15.88
CA CYS A 162 -10.37 8.46 -16.12
C CYS A 162 -9.75 8.04 -14.79
N VAL A 163 -9.29 6.79 -14.71
CA VAL A 163 -8.66 6.19 -13.53
C VAL A 163 -7.18 6.00 -13.82
N TYR A 164 -6.34 6.50 -12.91
CA TYR A 164 -4.88 6.38 -12.97
C TYR A 164 -4.43 5.37 -11.93
N TYR A 165 -3.72 4.34 -12.36
CA TYR A 165 -3.41 3.19 -11.54
C TYR A 165 -2.02 2.62 -11.82
N LEU A 166 -1.54 1.81 -10.88
CA LEU A 166 -0.29 1.08 -11.00
C LEU A 166 -0.51 -0.26 -11.74
N PRO A 167 0.29 -0.58 -12.78
CA PRO A 167 -0.04 -1.62 -13.74
C PRO A 167 -0.09 -3.04 -13.16
N ARG A 168 0.83 -3.41 -12.26
CA ARG A 168 0.96 -4.79 -11.77
C ARG A 168 0.03 -5.02 -10.58
N SER A 169 0.06 -4.11 -9.61
CA SER A 169 -0.75 -4.15 -8.39
C SER A 169 -2.22 -3.75 -8.60
N ARG A 170 -2.54 -3.12 -9.74
CA ARG A 170 -3.86 -2.55 -10.07
C ARG A 170 -4.38 -1.60 -8.99
N MET A 171 -3.47 -0.91 -8.29
CA MET A 171 -3.83 0.05 -7.25
C MET A 171 -4.21 1.39 -7.89
N ILE A 172 -5.42 1.87 -7.62
CA ILE A 172 -5.85 3.22 -8.03
C ILE A 172 -5.08 4.27 -7.23
N LEU A 173 -4.51 5.23 -7.94
CA LEU A 173 -3.74 6.35 -7.38
C LEU A 173 -4.55 7.65 -7.37
N SER A 174 -5.22 7.94 -8.48
CA SER A 174 -6.14 9.06 -8.66
C SER A 174 -7.22 8.71 -9.66
N ALA A 175 -8.29 9.50 -9.67
CA ALA A 175 -9.33 9.41 -10.67
C ALA A 175 -9.98 10.79 -10.87
N GLU A 176 -10.40 11.08 -12.09
CA GLU A 176 -11.12 12.31 -12.42
C GLU A 176 -12.33 12.02 -13.30
N ARG A 177 -13.34 12.89 -13.21
CA ARG A 177 -14.55 12.80 -14.02
C ARG A 177 -14.36 13.60 -15.32
N ILE A 178 -14.73 13.02 -16.46
CA ILE A 178 -14.49 13.60 -17.79
C ILE A 178 -15.74 14.16 -18.49
N GLY A 179 -16.91 14.15 -17.84
CA GLY A 179 -18.19 14.65 -18.39
C GLY A 179 -19.13 15.23 -17.35
#